data_AF-A0A7Z9TER1-F1
#
_entry.id   AF-A0A7Z9TER1-F1
#
_cell.length_a   1.000
_cell.length_b   1.000
_cell.length_c   1.000
_cell.angle_alpha   90.00
_cell.angle_beta   90.00
_cell.angle_gamma   90.00
#
_symmetry.space_group_name_H-M   'P 1'
#
loop_
_entity.id
_entity.type
_entity.pdbx_description
1 polymer ?
#
loop_
_entity_poly.entity_id
_entity_poly.type
_entity_poly.pdbx_seq_one_letter_code
_entity_poly.pdbx_strand_id
1 'polypeptide(L)'
;MDSRNGQGGQCGFRLAHVYGHVCVLRILAVLEKRFILFVFVSTFLFSQQENDVLELGKKIYTESCAVCHGVSGKGDGVVAGNLEVKPRNFTDGKFKVRST
;
A
#
# COMPACT_ATOMS: atom_id res chain seq x y z
N MET A 1 -59.12 16.41 58.18
CA MET A 1 -58.14 17.50 58.39
C MET A 1 -56.80 16.82 58.68
N ASP A 2 -55.69 17.00 57.97
CA ASP A 2 -55.35 17.95 56.93
C ASP A 2 -54.18 17.41 56.05
N SER A 3 -54.24 17.82 54.78
CA SER A 3 -53.22 18.09 53.77
C SER A 3 -51.96 17.26 53.52
N ARG A 4 -51.90 16.84 52.25
CA ARG A 4 -50.77 16.50 51.39
C ARG A 4 -49.60 17.51 51.50
N ASN A 5 -48.40 16.98 51.68
CA ASN A 5 -47.09 17.62 51.43
C ASN A 5 -46.41 16.76 50.34
N GLY A 6 -45.91 17.19 49.20
CA GLY A 6 -45.47 18.52 48.77
C GLY A 6 -44.04 18.41 48.21
N GLN A 7 -43.91 17.96 46.94
CA GLN A 7 -42.78 18.19 46.01
C GLN A 7 -41.44 17.50 46.34
N GLY A 8 -40.75 16.79 45.44
CA GLY A 8 -40.78 16.77 43.97
C GLY A 8 -39.68 17.65 43.38
N GLY A 9 -38.52 17.05 43.05
CA GLY A 9 -37.66 17.57 41.97
C GLY A 9 -36.33 18.20 42.34
N GLN A 10 -35.33 17.41 42.78
CA GLN A 10 -33.91 17.81 42.72
C GLN A 10 -32.95 16.61 42.52
N CYS A 11 -33.15 15.78 41.49
CA CYS A 11 -32.13 14.80 41.05
C CYS A 11 -32.18 14.70 39.52
N GLY A 12 -31.49 15.57 38.78
CA GLY A 12 -31.52 15.38 37.31
C GLY A 12 -30.80 16.34 36.37
N PHE A 13 -30.19 17.45 36.83
CA PHE A 13 -29.67 18.45 35.86
C PHE A 13 -28.15 18.63 35.83
N ARG A 14 -27.37 18.02 36.75
CA ARG A 14 -25.90 18.19 36.77
C ARG A 14 -25.07 17.02 36.26
N LEU A 15 -25.68 15.87 35.94
CA LEU A 15 -24.96 14.72 35.38
C LEU A 15 -24.93 14.71 33.83
N ALA A 16 -25.96 15.22 33.14
CA ALA A 16 -26.03 15.16 31.67
C ALA A 16 -24.93 15.96 30.94
N HIS A 17 -24.42 17.04 31.55
CA HIS A 17 -23.42 17.91 30.93
C HIS A 17 -21.99 17.31 30.94
N VAL A 18 -21.67 16.47 31.93
CA VAL A 18 -20.34 15.82 32.04
C VAL A 18 -20.27 14.60 31.12
N TYR A 19 -21.34 13.82 30.99
CA TYR A 19 -21.36 12.65 30.10
C TYR A 19 -21.31 12.99 28.59
N GLY A 20 -21.80 14.17 28.18
CA GLY A 20 -21.72 14.62 26.78
C GLY A 20 -20.29 14.97 26.32
N HIS A 21 -19.54 15.70 27.16
CA HIS A 21 -18.17 16.11 26.84
C HIS A 21 -17.19 14.93 26.79
N VAL A 22 -17.38 13.94 27.67
CA VAL A 22 -16.57 12.71 27.70
C VAL A 22 -16.88 11.83 26.48
N CYS A 23 -18.13 11.84 25.98
CA CYS A 23 -18.54 11.14 24.76
C CYS A 23 -17.91 11.75 23.50
N VAL A 24 -17.96 13.08 23.35
CA VAL A 24 -17.37 13.81 22.21
C VAL A 24 -15.84 13.62 22.16
N LEU A 25 -15.14 13.70 23.30
CA LEU A 25 -13.70 13.48 23.38
C LEU A 25 -13.29 12.01 23.05
N ARG A 26 -14.11 11.02 23.42
CA ARG A 26 -13.89 9.61 23.08
C ARG A 26 -14.13 9.34 21.58
N ILE A 27 -15.12 9.99 20.97
CA ILE A 27 -15.43 9.86 19.54
C ILE A 27 -14.33 10.50 18.69
N LEU A 28 -13.86 11.70 19.03
CA LEU A 28 -12.75 12.37 18.35
C LEU A 28 -11.45 11.54 18.41
N ALA A 29 -11.15 10.93 19.57
CA ALA A 29 -9.97 10.08 19.73
C ALA A 29 -10.04 8.74 18.95
N VAL A 30 -11.23 8.22 18.67
CA VAL A 30 -11.43 7.01 17.82
C VAL A 30 -11.32 7.37 16.33
N LEU A 31 -11.71 8.58 15.94
CA LEU A 31 -11.59 9.08 14.57
C LEU A 31 -10.13 9.34 14.17
N GLU A 32 -9.31 9.93 15.04
CA GLU A 32 -7.87 10.13 14.74
C GLU A 32 -7.09 8.81 14.68
N LYS A 33 -7.39 7.87 15.58
CA LYS A 33 -6.72 6.56 15.58
C LYS A 33 -7.09 5.70 14.37
N ARG A 34 -8.34 5.81 13.88
CA ARG A 34 -8.77 5.13 12.64
C ARG A 34 -8.16 5.74 11.39
N PHE A 35 -7.96 7.06 11.37
CA PHE A 35 -7.31 7.74 10.25
C PHE A 35 -5.84 7.33 10.12
N ILE A 36 -5.10 7.29 11.23
CA ILE A 36 -3.70 6.82 11.24
C ILE A 36 -3.61 5.34 10.83
N LEU A 37 -4.50 4.48 11.34
CA LEU A 37 -4.53 3.07 10.97
C LEU A 37 -4.88 2.87 9.48
N PHE A 38 -5.82 3.65 8.94
CA PHE A 38 -6.22 3.60 7.54
C PHE A 38 -5.10 4.07 6.60
N VAL A 39 -4.41 5.16 6.95
CA VAL A 39 -3.24 5.64 6.20
C VAL A 39 -2.12 4.61 6.25
N PHE A 40 -1.82 4.05 7.43
CA PHE A 40 -0.75 3.05 7.60
C PHE A 40 -1.04 1.76 6.82
N VAL A 41 -2.27 1.23 6.92
CA VAL A 41 -2.73 0.07 6.15
C VAL A 41 -2.70 0.37 4.65
N SER A 42 -3.14 1.55 4.21
CA SER A 42 -3.11 1.94 2.80
C SER A 42 -1.70 2.09 2.24
N THR A 43 -0.75 2.62 3.02
CA THR A 43 0.66 2.65 2.63
C THR A 43 1.29 1.27 2.60
N PHE A 44 0.89 0.38 3.52
CA PHE A 44 1.45 -0.96 3.63
C PHE A 44 0.93 -1.91 2.53
N LEU A 45 -0.35 -1.78 2.13
CA LEU A 45 -0.91 -2.52 1.00
C LEU A 45 -0.24 -2.17 -0.34
N PHE A 46 0.23 -0.93 -0.50
CA PHE A 46 0.93 -0.52 -1.73
C PHE A 46 2.28 -1.23 -1.93
N SER A 47 2.88 -1.74 -0.84
CA SER A 47 4.22 -2.33 -0.84
C SER A 47 4.28 -3.79 -1.30
N GLN A 48 3.16 -4.46 -1.56
CA GLN A 48 3.12 -5.88 -1.94
C GLN A 48 3.04 -6.12 -3.45
N GLN A 49 2.83 -5.09 -4.26
CA GLN A 49 2.58 -5.22 -5.69
C GLN A 49 3.84 -5.48 -6.54
N GLU A 50 5.06 -5.18 -6.04
CA GLU A 50 6.28 -5.23 -6.85
C GLU A 50 6.82 -6.63 -7.16
N ASN A 51 6.52 -7.63 -6.33
CA ASN A 51 7.09 -8.97 -6.54
C ASN A 51 6.46 -9.70 -7.73
N ASP A 52 5.15 -9.53 -7.94
CA ASP A 52 4.41 -10.21 -9.01
C ASP A 52 4.90 -9.79 -10.40
N VAL A 53 5.21 -8.49 -10.57
CA VAL A 53 5.72 -7.96 -11.85
C VAL A 53 7.15 -8.45 -12.13
N LEU A 54 7.96 -8.63 -11.09
CA LEU A 54 9.33 -9.15 -11.22
C LEU A 54 9.31 -10.63 -11.63
N GLU A 55 8.47 -11.45 -11.00
CA GLU A 55 8.35 -12.87 -11.32
C GLU A 55 7.83 -13.08 -12.75
N LEU A 56 6.80 -12.32 -13.14
CA LEU A 56 6.27 -12.34 -14.50
C LEU A 56 7.34 -11.91 -15.51
N GLY A 57 8.06 -10.82 -15.24
CA GLY A 57 9.15 -10.34 -16.08
C GLY A 57 10.27 -11.37 -16.23
N LYS A 58 10.66 -12.03 -15.13
CA LYS A 58 11.65 -13.10 -15.14
C LYS A 58 11.21 -14.26 -16.02
N LYS A 59 9.95 -14.69 -15.92
CA LYS A 59 9.40 -15.77 -16.75
C LYS A 59 9.49 -15.44 -18.24
N ILE A 60 8.98 -14.27 -18.64
CA ILE A 60 9.01 -13.81 -20.04
C ILE A 60 10.46 -13.71 -20.54
N TYR A 61 11.36 -13.16 -19.72
CA TYR A 61 12.78 -13.05 -20.07
C TYR A 61 13.41 -14.42 -20.34
N THR A 62 13.15 -15.40 -19.48
CA THR A 62 13.68 -16.76 -19.65
C THR A 62 13.14 -17.47 -20.88
N GLU A 63 11.86 -17.25 -21.23
CA GLU A 63 11.21 -17.92 -22.36
C GLU A 63 11.60 -17.31 -23.71
N SER A 64 11.73 -15.98 -23.78
CA SER A 64 11.85 -15.27 -25.07
C SER A 64 13.16 -14.51 -25.26
N CYS A 65 13.78 -14.00 -24.20
CA CYS A 65 14.92 -13.10 -24.31
C CYS A 65 16.25 -13.84 -24.11
N ALA A 66 16.29 -14.80 -23.19
CA ALA A 66 17.51 -15.51 -22.78
C ALA A 66 18.13 -16.34 -23.91
N VAL A 67 17.34 -16.75 -24.91
CA VAL A 67 17.84 -17.50 -26.08
C VAL A 67 18.93 -16.72 -26.83
N CYS A 68 18.77 -15.40 -26.96
CA CYS A 68 19.74 -14.51 -27.60
C CYS A 68 20.64 -13.80 -26.57
N HIS A 69 20.07 -13.34 -25.47
CA HIS A 69 20.76 -12.47 -24.52
C HIS A 69 21.45 -13.20 -23.37
N GLY A 70 21.23 -14.52 -23.23
CA GLY A 70 21.72 -15.32 -22.12
C GLY A 70 20.91 -15.07 -20.83
N VAL A 71 20.95 -16.03 -19.91
CA VAL A 71 20.25 -15.95 -18.62
C VAL A 71 20.76 -14.77 -17.78
N SER A 72 22.04 -14.44 -17.92
CA SER A 72 22.66 -13.30 -17.23
C SER A 72 22.55 -11.96 -17.97
N GLY A 73 21.98 -11.94 -19.18
CA GLY A 73 21.82 -10.71 -19.96
C GLY A 73 23.09 -10.19 -20.62
N LYS A 74 24.14 -11.02 -20.75
CA LYS A 74 25.44 -10.63 -21.33
C LYS A 74 25.48 -10.61 -22.86
N GLY A 75 24.41 -10.98 -23.53
CA GLY A 75 24.40 -11.10 -25.00
C GLY A 75 25.12 -12.37 -25.48
N ASP A 76 25.16 -13.40 -24.64
CA ASP A 76 25.87 -14.68 -24.83
C ASP A 76 24.90 -15.88 -24.88
N GLY A 77 23.67 -15.66 -25.35
CA GLY A 77 22.68 -16.73 -25.50
C GLY A 77 23.08 -17.80 -26.52
N VAL A 78 22.38 -18.93 -26.51
CA VAL A 78 22.72 -20.11 -27.34
C VAL A 78 22.75 -19.82 -28.83
N VAL A 79 21.94 -18.87 -29.31
CA VAL A 79 21.95 -18.46 -30.73
C VAL A 79 22.89 -17.28 -31.00
N ALA A 80 23.45 -16.63 -29.98
CA ALA A 80 24.20 -15.37 -30.13
C ALA A 80 25.39 -15.48 -31.07
N GLY A 81 26.04 -16.65 -31.17
CA GLY A 81 27.15 -16.91 -32.09
C GLY A 81 26.75 -17.01 -33.56
N ASN A 82 25.46 -17.18 -33.86
CA ASN A 82 24.93 -17.36 -35.20
C ASN A 82 24.29 -16.09 -35.77
N LEU A 83 24.19 -15.01 -34.99
CA LEU A 83 23.68 -13.73 -35.46
C LEU A 83 24.83 -12.88 -36.02
N GLU A 84 24.60 -12.25 -37.18
CA GLU A 84 25.56 -11.31 -37.78
C GLU A 84 25.81 -10.08 -36.90
N VAL A 85 24.77 -9.63 -36.18
CA VAL A 85 24.86 -8.56 -35.19
C VAL A 85 24.79 -9.16 -33.80
N LYS A 86 25.82 -8.91 -32.99
CA LYS A 86 25.86 -9.39 -31.61
C LYS A 86 24.67 -8.86 -30.80
N PRO A 87 23.93 -9.73 -30.07
CA PRO A 87 22.87 -9.31 -29.17
C PRO A 87 23.38 -8.32 -28.12
N ARG A 88 22.52 -7.37 -27.74
CA ARG A 88 22.87 -6.32 -26.76
C ARG A 88 23.22 -6.94 -25.39
N ASN A 89 24.31 -6.46 -24.81
CA ASN A 89 24.64 -6.73 -23.41
C ASN A 89 23.91 -5.74 -22.49
N PHE A 90 23.02 -6.25 -21.64
CA PHE A 90 22.27 -5.45 -20.68
C PHE A 90 23.09 -5.09 -19.43
N THR A 91 24.18 -5.80 -19.13
CA THR A 91 25.04 -5.51 -17.98
C THR A 91 25.90 -4.26 -18.16
N ASP A 92 26.09 -3.82 -19.41
CA ASP A 92 26.97 -2.70 -19.74
C ASP A 92 26.31 -1.33 -19.54
N GLY A 93 24.99 -1.28 -19.30
CA GLY A 93 24.23 -0.04 -19.15
C GLY A 93 24.18 0.85 -20.42
N LYS A 94 24.67 0.35 -21.56
CA LYS A 94 24.73 1.09 -22.83
C LYS A 94 23.51 0.81 -23.69
N PHE A 95 22.52 1.69 -23.61
CA PHE A 95 21.27 1.58 -24.36
C PHE A 95 21.26 2.51 -25.57
N LYS A 96 20.88 1.98 -26.73
CA LYS A 96 20.60 2.79 -27.93
C LYS A 96 19.14 3.22 -27.84
N VAL A 97 18.89 4.34 -27.20
CA VAL A 97 17.55 4.94 -27.14
C VAL A 97 17.28 5.61 -28.49
N ARG A 98 16.17 5.26 -29.13
CA ARG A 98 15.68 5.94 -30.33
C ARG A 98 14.30 6.47 -29.98
N SER A 99 14.15 7.79 -29.98
CA SER A 99 12.85 8.46 -29.93
C SER A 99 12.31 8.56 -31.34
N THR A 100 11.09 8.09 -31.54
CA THR A 100 10.30 8.27 -32.77
C THR A 100 9.45 9.51 -32.68
#